data_AF-A0A561PW08-F1
#
_entry.id   AF-A0A561PW08-F1
#
_cell.length_a   1.000
_cell.length_b   1.000
_cell.length_c   1.000
_cell.angle_alpha   90.00
_cell.angle_beta   90.00
_cell.angle_gamma   90.00
#
_symmetry.space_group_name_H-M   'P 1'
#
loop_
_entity.id
_entity.type
_entity.pdbx_description
1 polymer ?
#
loop_
_entity_poly.entity_id
_entity_poly.type
_entity_poly.pdbx_seq_one_letter_code
_entity_poly.pdbx_strand_id
1 'polypeptide(L)'
;MSFRTIIKRILWGLLAFLLVFISFAIYMGITTPVPGGKRMTRAELAQQADSIQYAQKLARDSAWQAWRANQDSLKHVHNWSYDTITDRMSPRKEYTATVFALDEVSLPPTEVKEEEVTTTTSATSRNRYRGYWPYRDASSRRRYTRMDIKTTTTQRTHSRYIQNSATVYLELHKKSSGRTQIMMETTEGAFSPEYATGRSSIRVRFDNRPATWFATTGSVDHDPSVLFLQQEASFIRQIKRAKSMLIEVAFLNNGLLVLEFDVHKLKWNY
;
A
#
# COMPACT_ATOMS: atom_id res chain seq x y z
N MET A 1 17.62 14.08 2.43
CA MET A 1 17.44 13.82 0.98
C MET A 1 18.15 14.93 0.20
N SER A 2 19.19 14.62 -0.58
CA SER A 2 20.03 15.65 -1.23
C SER A 2 19.33 16.31 -2.42
N PHE A 3 19.46 17.64 -2.56
CA PHE A 3 18.92 18.45 -3.65
C PHE A 3 19.26 17.90 -5.06
N ARG A 4 20.42 17.24 -5.19
CA ARG A 4 20.84 16.56 -6.43
C ARG A 4 19.95 15.38 -6.82
N THR A 5 19.29 14.75 -5.85
CA THR A 5 18.38 13.60 -6.06
C THR A 5 17.02 14.05 -6.58
N ILE A 6 16.57 15.23 -6.15
CA ILE A 6 15.29 15.83 -6.57
C ILE A 6 15.41 16.30 -8.03
N ILE A 7 16.51 16.96 -8.38
CA ILE A 7 16.76 17.41 -9.77
C ILE A 7 16.82 16.22 -10.73
N LYS A 8 17.49 15.12 -10.37
CA LYS A 8 17.55 13.91 -11.22
C LYS A 8 16.17 13.30 -11.46
N ARG A 9 15.29 13.30 -10.45
CA ARG A 9 13.92 12.77 -10.57
C ARG A 9 13.04 13.64 -11.48
N ILE A 10 13.15 14.96 -11.36
CA ILE A 10 12.41 15.91 -12.22
C ILE A 10 12.89 15.80 -13.68
N LEU A 11 14.20 15.67 -13.90
CA LEU A 11 14.77 15.53 -15.24
C LEU A 11 14.33 14.24 -15.92
N TRP A 12 14.27 13.12 -15.17
CA TRP A 12 13.78 11.83 -15.68
C TRP A 12 12.28 11.86 -15.99
N GLY A 13 11.48 12.53 -15.15
CA GLY A 13 10.04 12.70 -15.39
C GLY A 13 9.77 13.49 -16.68
N LEU A 14 10.51 14.58 -16.90
CA LEU A 14 10.39 15.39 -18.13
C LEU A 14 10.81 14.61 -19.38
N LEU A 15 11.87 13.79 -19.30
CA LEU A 15 12.32 12.96 -20.42
C LEU A 15 11.30 11.87 -20.80
N ALA A 16 10.68 11.23 -19.80
CA ALA A 16 9.62 10.25 -20.02
C ALA A 16 8.37 10.88 -20.67
N PHE A 17 8.01 12.11 -20.25
CA PHE A 17 6.87 12.84 -20.81
C PHE A 17 7.10 13.24 -22.28
N LEU A 18 8.33 13.63 -22.63
CA LEU A 18 8.71 14.00 -24.00
C LEU A 18 8.65 12.80 -24.97
N LEU A 19 9.04 11.60 -24.51
CA LEU A 19 8.97 10.38 -25.32
C LEU A 19 7.52 9.91 -25.60
N VAL A 20 6.60 10.11 -24.65
CA VAL A 20 5.18 9.83 -24.85
C VAL A 20 4.56 10.79 -25.87
N PHE A 21 4.93 12.07 -25.84
CA PHE A 21 4.42 13.07 -26.79
C PHE A 21 4.90 12.84 -28.22
N ILE A 22 6.17 12.46 -28.41
CA ILE A 22 6.70 12.13 -29.74
C ILE A 22 6.00 10.88 -30.30
N SER A 23 5.72 9.88 -29.47
CA SER A 23 5.00 8.67 -29.86
C SER A 23 3.55 8.96 -30.26
N PHE A 24 2.88 9.90 -29.56
CA PHE A 24 1.52 10.33 -29.87
C PHE A 24 1.43 11.09 -31.20
N ALA A 25 2.41 11.93 -31.52
CA ALA A 25 2.46 12.64 -32.81
C ALA A 25 2.65 11.68 -34.01
N ILE A 26 3.44 10.61 -33.82
CA ILE A 26 3.60 9.54 -34.81
C ILE A 26 2.30 8.74 -34.96
N TYR A 27 1.58 8.48 -33.86
CA TYR A 27 0.32 7.73 -33.87
C TYR A 27 -0.86 8.52 -34.47
N MET A 28 -0.88 9.85 -34.31
CA MET A 28 -1.94 10.72 -34.84
C MET A 28 -1.78 11.06 -36.32
N GLY A 29 -0.77 10.52 -37.02
CA GLY A 29 -0.67 10.62 -38.48
C GLY A 29 -0.64 12.06 -39.01
N ILE A 30 -0.13 13.03 -38.23
CA ILE A 30 0.06 14.40 -38.69
C ILE A 30 1.28 14.42 -39.60
N THR A 31 1.12 13.94 -40.83
CA THR A 31 2.07 14.18 -41.91
C THR A 31 1.81 15.59 -42.41
N THR A 32 2.63 16.55 -42.01
CA THR A 32 2.66 17.82 -42.73
C THR A 32 3.07 17.52 -44.17
N PRO A 33 2.28 17.89 -45.19
CA PRO A 33 2.65 17.62 -46.57
C PRO A 33 3.85 18.51 -46.93
N VAL A 34 5.01 17.89 -47.10
CA VAL A 34 6.20 18.57 -47.62
C VAL A 34 5.97 18.83 -49.12
N PRO A 35 5.88 20.09 -49.57
CA PRO A 35 5.71 20.39 -50.98
C PRO A 35 7.01 20.07 -51.73
N GLY A 36 6.96 19.17 -52.71
CA GLY A 36 8.09 18.85 -53.61
C GLY A 36 8.79 17.51 -53.38
N GLY A 37 8.29 16.65 -52.49
CA GLY A 37 8.88 15.32 -52.26
C GLY A 37 8.68 14.36 -53.44
N LYS A 38 9.77 13.82 -54.01
CA LYS A 38 9.71 12.67 -54.92
C LYS A 38 8.95 11.54 -54.23
N ARG A 39 8.00 10.92 -54.94
CA ARG A 39 7.27 9.74 -54.43
C ARG A 39 8.27 8.62 -54.18
N MET A 40 8.44 8.22 -52.92
CA MET A 40 9.28 7.08 -52.56
C MET A 40 8.78 5.83 -53.25
N THR A 41 9.72 5.03 -53.76
CA THR A 41 9.43 3.72 -54.32
C THR A 41 9.02 2.75 -53.22
N ARG A 42 8.30 1.69 -53.58
CA ARG A 42 7.85 0.64 -52.64
C ARG A 42 9.02 -0.01 -51.89
N ALA A 43 10.20 -0.08 -52.52
CA ALA A 43 11.43 -0.60 -51.90
C ALA A 43 11.97 0.35 -50.82
N GLU A 44 11.99 1.66 -51.08
CA GLU A 44 12.42 2.66 -50.09
C GLU A 44 11.46 2.72 -48.89
N LEU A 45 10.14 2.59 -49.13
CA LEU A 45 9.14 2.51 -48.05
C LEU A 45 9.33 1.27 -47.16
N ALA A 46 9.65 0.11 -47.74
CA ALA A 46 9.94 -1.10 -47.00
C ALA A 46 11.19 -0.95 -46.14
N GLN A 47 12.27 -0.39 -46.71
CA GLN A 47 13.52 -0.14 -45.99
C GLN A 47 13.34 0.86 -44.84
N GLN A 48 12.50 1.89 -45.04
CA GLN A 48 12.14 2.82 -43.98
C GLN A 48 11.33 2.14 -42.87
N ALA A 49 10.36 1.28 -43.21
CA ALA A 49 9.58 0.53 -42.23
C ALA A 49 10.46 -0.39 -41.37
N ASP A 50 11.40 -1.11 -42.00
CA ASP A 50 12.35 -1.98 -41.29
C ASP A 50 13.25 -1.19 -40.34
N SER A 51 13.73 -0.01 -40.77
CA SER A 51 14.54 0.87 -39.92
C SER A 51 13.76 1.38 -38.69
N ILE A 52 12.46 1.67 -38.84
CA ILE A 52 11.58 2.10 -37.75
C ILE A 52 11.34 0.94 -36.77
N GLN A 53 11.07 -0.27 -37.27
CA GLN A 53 10.89 -1.45 -36.41
C GLN A 53 12.16 -1.78 -35.63
N TYR A 54 13.32 -1.67 -36.26
CA TYR A 54 14.61 -1.86 -35.60
C TYR A 54 14.85 -0.83 -34.49
N ALA A 55 14.58 0.46 -34.77
CA ALA A 55 14.68 1.52 -33.76
C ALA A 55 13.71 1.31 -32.58
N GLN A 56 12.47 0.88 -32.84
CA GLN A 56 11.50 0.55 -31.79
C GLN A 56 11.92 -0.66 -30.94
N LYS A 57 12.52 -1.67 -31.56
CA LYS A 57 13.09 -2.82 -30.85
C LYS A 57 14.23 -2.38 -29.93
N LEU A 58 15.17 -1.60 -30.44
CA LEU A 58 16.30 -1.08 -29.65
C LEU A 58 15.85 -0.18 -28.49
N ALA A 59 14.81 0.64 -28.71
CA ALA A 59 14.21 1.47 -27.66
C ALA A 59 13.54 0.62 -26.57
N ARG A 60 12.85 -0.47 -26.94
CA ARG A 60 12.27 -1.42 -25.97
C ARG A 60 13.35 -2.16 -25.19
N ASP A 61 14.39 -2.63 -25.87
CA ASP A 61 15.49 -3.38 -25.24
C ASP A 61 16.29 -2.49 -24.29
N SER A 62 16.56 -1.24 -24.66
CA SER A 62 17.23 -0.25 -23.79
C SER A 62 16.34 0.20 -22.61
N ALA A 63 15.03 0.36 -22.81
CA ALA A 63 14.09 0.61 -21.71
C ALA A 63 14.02 -0.59 -20.75
N TRP A 64 14.01 -1.81 -21.26
CA TRP A 64 14.08 -3.04 -20.46
C TRP A 64 15.39 -3.14 -19.67
N GLN A 65 16.53 -2.81 -20.30
CA GLN A 65 17.83 -2.78 -19.62
C GLN A 65 17.90 -1.70 -18.55
N ALA A 66 17.37 -0.50 -18.82
CA ALA A 66 17.29 0.59 -17.85
C ALA A 66 16.35 0.26 -16.69
N TRP A 67 15.22 -0.40 -16.95
CA TRP A 67 14.31 -0.89 -15.92
C TRP A 67 14.97 -1.95 -15.04
N ARG A 68 15.69 -2.93 -15.64
CA ARG A 68 16.49 -3.91 -14.87
C ARG A 68 17.60 -3.28 -14.05
N ALA A 69 18.35 -2.33 -14.62
CA ALA A 69 19.40 -1.61 -13.90
C ALA A 69 18.83 -0.77 -12.74
N ASN A 70 17.63 -0.19 -12.91
CA ASN A 70 16.93 0.51 -11.84
C ASN A 70 16.47 -0.48 -10.75
N GLN A 71 15.92 -1.64 -11.12
CA GLN A 71 15.59 -2.72 -10.18
C GLN A 71 16.82 -3.22 -9.41
N ASP A 72 17.96 -3.41 -10.08
CA ASP A 72 19.22 -3.79 -9.43
C ASP A 72 19.79 -2.68 -8.54
N SER A 73 19.54 -1.40 -8.86
CA SER A 73 19.90 -0.28 -7.98
C SER A 73 18.97 -0.15 -6.76
N LEU A 74 17.72 -0.61 -6.87
CA LEU A 74 16.76 -0.70 -5.77
C LEU A 74 17.03 -1.90 -4.85
N LYS A 75 17.61 -2.99 -5.36
CA LYS A 75 18.13 -4.14 -4.57
C LYS A 75 19.25 -3.78 -3.57
N HIS A 76 19.67 -2.53 -3.50
CA HIS A 76 20.71 -2.06 -2.57
C HIS A 76 20.22 -0.98 -1.59
N VAL A 77 18.93 -0.64 -1.60
CA VAL A 77 18.31 -0.08 -0.39
C VAL A 77 18.03 -1.26 0.51
N HIS A 78 18.82 -1.43 1.56
CA HIS A 78 18.57 -2.47 2.54
C HIS A 78 17.12 -2.33 3.05
N ASN A 79 16.29 -3.38 2.90
CA ASN A 79 14.93 -3.44 3.46
C ASN A 79 14.94 -3.65 4.98
N TRP A 80 15.98 -3.11 5.63
CA TRP A 80 16.12 -3.12 7.06
C TRP A 80 16.66 -1.78 7.56
N SER A 81 16.16 -1.33 8.70
CA SER A 81 16.60 -0.12 9.41
C SER A 81 17.24 -0.50 10.74
N TYR A 82 18.06 0.42 11.26
CA TYR A 82 18.71 0.26 12.55
C TYR A 82 18.52 1.52 13.37
N ASP A 83 17.97 1.36 14.57
CA ASP A 83 17.66 2.45 15.47
C ASP A 83 18.29 2.21 16.84
N THR A 84 18.62 3.31 17.53
CA THR A 84 19.15 3.27 18.89
C THR A 84 18.32 4.21 19.74
N ILE A 85 17.62 3.64 20.72
CA ILE A 85 16.84 4.40 21.68
C ILE A 85 17.74 4.64 22.88
N THR A 86 18.01 5.93 23.15
CA THR A 86 18.71 6.37 24.35
C THR A 86 17.70 7.10 25.23
N ASP A 87 17.38 6.53 26.38
CA ASP A 87 16.57 7.21 27.37
C ASP A 87 17.40 8.35 27.99
N ARG A 88 16.84 9.57 28.00
CA ARG A 88 17.52 10.74 28.57
C ARG A 88 17.63 10.66 30.10
N MET A 89 16.80 9.85 30.74
CA MET A 89 16.75 9.67 32.18
C MET A 89 17.41 8.37 32.66
N SER A 90 17.93 7.54 31.74
CA SER A 90 18.58 6.28 32.08
C SER A 90 19.86 6.09 31.26
N PRO A 91 20.97 5.63 31.86
CA PRO A 91 22.19 5.34 31.10
C PRO A 91 22.05 4.12 30.16
N ARG A 92 20.87 3.48 30.11
CA ARG A 92 20.59 2.29 29.32
C ARG A 92 20.39 2.66 27.84
N LYS A 93 21.03 1.88 26.97
CA LYS A 93 20.85 1.96 25.52
C LYS A 93 20.10 0.73 25.05
N GLU A 94 19.06 0.97 24.27
CA GLU A 94 18.33 -0.09 23.56
C GLU A 94 18.61 0.03 22.08
N TYR A 95 18.65 -1.12 21.42
CA TYR A 95 18.99 -1.23 20.02
C TYR A 95 17.90 -2.00 19.32
N THR A 96 17.53 -1.52 18.14
CA THR A 96 16.45 -2.10 17.35
C THR A 96 16.91 -2.25 15.91
N ALA A 97 16.64 -3.40 15.30
CA ALA A 97 16.78 -3.59 13.87
C ALA A 97 15.47 -4.11 13.30
N THR A 98 14.87 -3.39 12.35
CA THR A 98 13.61 -3.75 11.70
C THR A 98 13.91 -4.25 10.31
N VAL A 99 13.34 -5.38 9.90
CA VAL A 99 13.49 -5.99 8.57
C VAL A 99 12.11 -6.16 7.96
N PHE A 100 11.85 -5.55 6.82
CA PHE A 100 10.56 -5.60 6.14
C PHE A 100 10.50 -6.78 5.17
N ALA A 101 9.32 -7.40 5.07
CA ALA A 101 9.05 -8.34 3.99
C ALA A 101 9.12 -7.62 2.63
N LEU A 102 9.56 -8.33 1.59
CA LEU A 102 9.57 -7.84 0.22
C LEU A 102 8.16 -7.79 -0.37
N ASP A 103 7.28 -8.68 0.10
CA ASP A 103 5.92 -8.84 -0.38
C ASP A 103 4.91 -8.19 0.57
N GLU A 104 3.92 -7.50 0.01
CA GLU A 104 2.72 -7.11 0.74
C GLU A 104 1.72 -8.27 0.78
N VAL A 105 1.07 -8.46 1.93
CA VAL A 105 0.02 -9.47 2.10
C VAL A 105 -1.30 -8.89 1.61
N SER A 106 -1.92 -9.50 0.60
CA SER A 106 -3.28 -9.14 0.19
C SER A 106 -4.29 -9.74 1.17
N LEU A 107 -5.01 -8.89 1.89
CA LEU A 107 -6.08 -9.32 2.80
C LEU A 107 -7.42 -9.45 2.06
N PRO A 108 -8.36 -10.27 2.56
CA PRO A 108 -9.72 -10.30 2.03
C PRO A 108 -10.34 -8.89 2.12
N PRO A 109 -11.16 -8.50 1.14
CA PRO A 109 -11.75 -7.18 1.12
C PRO A 109 -12.68 -6.99 2.31
N THR A 110 -12.58 -5.84 2.96
CA THR A 110 -13.47 -5.46 4.07
C THR A 110 -14.69 -4.72 3.50
N GLU A 111 -15.89 -5.15 3.89
CA GLU A 111 -17.12 -4.43 3.57
C GLU A 111 -17.26 -3.22 4.49
N VAL A 112 -17.19 -2.03 3.92
CA VAL A 112 -17.49 -0.77 4.61
C VAL A 112 -18.92 -0.38 4.30
N LYS A 113 -19.73 -0.24 5.35
CA LYS A 113 -21.09 0.26 5.25
C LYS A 113 -21.07 1.76 5.55
N GLU A 114 -21.29 2.57 4.53
CA GLU A 114 -21.51 4.00 4.69
C GLU A 114 -23.00 4.26 4.85
N GLU A 115 -23.37 4.89 5.96
CA GLU A 115 -24.73 5.32 6.23
C GLU A 115 -24.86 6.80 5.87
N GLU A 116 -25.58 7.09 4.79
CA GLU A 116 -25.94 8.45 4.44
C GLU A 116 -27.30 8.78 5.07
N VAL A 117 -27.28 9.72 6.02
CA VAL A 117 -28.50 10.26 6.64
C VAL A 117 -28.82 11.59 5.99
N THR A 118 -29.74 11.58 5.01
CA THR A 118 -30.25 12.82 4.42
C THR A 118 -31.50 13.25 5.17
N THR A 119 -31.43 14.42 5.82
CA THR A 119 -32.59 15.04 6.45
C THR A 119 -33.12 16.13 5.52
N THR A 120 -34.29 15.91 4.92
CA THR A 120 -34.96 16.93 4.11
C THR A 120 -36.14 17.51 4.87
N THR A 121 -36.04 18.80 5.17
CA THR A 121 -37.10 19.57 5.81
C THR A 121 -37.85 20.35 4.74
N SER A 122 -39.07 19.92 4.43
CA SER A 122 -39.94 20.65 3.50
C SER A 122 -41.04 21.36 4.29
N ALA A 123 -41.17 22.67 4.10
CA ALA A 123 -42.29 23.45 4.61
C ALA A 123 -43.33 23.59 3.50
N THR A 124 -44.56 23.14 3.73
CA THR A 124 -45.67 23.38 2.80
C THR A 124 -46.64 24.36 3.45
N SER A 125 -46.79 25.55 2.85
CA SER A 125 -47.81 26.49 3.26
C SER A 125 -49.15 26.08 2.63
N ARG A 126 -50.11 25.65 3.44
CA ARG A 126 -51.50 25.53 2.99
C ARG A 126 -52.30 26.68 3.55
N ASN A 127 -52.71 27.58 2.66
CA ASN A 127 -53.66 28.63 3.01
C ASN A 127 -55.08 28.02 3.05
N ARG A 128 -55.56 27.64 4.24
CA ARG A 128 -56.95 27.21 4.42
C ARG A 128 -57.79 28.35 4.95
N TYR A 129 -58.83 28.72 4.20
CA TYR A 129 -59.91 29.55 4.69
C TYR A 129 -60.72 28.75 5.73
N ARG A 130 -60.71 29.20 6.99
CA ARG A 130 -61.65 28.72 8.01
C ARG A 130 -62.85 29.65 8.01
N GLY A 131 -63.92 29.26 7.32
CA GLY A 131 -65.20 29.95 7.41
C GLY A 131 -65.80 29.74 8.80
N TYR A 132 -65.84 30.79 9.62
CA TYR A 132 -66.61 30.83 10.85
C TYR A 132 -67.68 31.93 10.71
N TRP A 133 -68.86 31.60 11.19
CA TRP A 133 -70.16 32.27 11.06
C TRP A 133 -70.17 33.81 11.16
N PRO A 134 -71.14 34.49 10.52
CA PRO A 134 -71.14 35.95 10.42
C PRO A 134 -71.72 36.56 11.69
N TYR A 135 -70.86 37.19 12.50
CA TYR A 135 -71.31 38.29 13.34
C TYR A 135 -70.45 39.52 13.09
N ARG A 136 -71.13 40.63 12.90
CA ARG A 136 -70.60 41.96 12.57
C ARG A 136 -69.59 42.41 13.63
N ASP A 137 -68.32 42.43 13.26
CA ASP A 137 -67.49 43.63 13.40
C ASP A 137 -66.23 43.53 12.52
N ALA A 138 -65.97 44.57 11.73
CA ALA A 138 -65.14 44.50 10.53
C ALA A 138 -63.72 45.07 10.71
N SER A 139 -63.08 44.90 11.87
CA SER A 139 -61.79 45.57 12.14
C SER A 139 -60.61 44.69 12.57
N SER A 140 -60.73 43.36 12.63
CA SER A 140 -59.53 42.53 12.90
C SER A 140 -59.56 41.13 12.27
N ARG A 141 -59.55 41.07 10.93
CA ARG A 141 -59.23 39.82 10.22
C ARG A 141 -57.73 39.55 10.30
N ARG A 142 -57.26 38.95 11.40
CA ARG A 142 -55.87 38.48 11.50
C ARG A 142 -55.68 37.21 10.67
N ARG A 143 -54.87 37.30 9.61
CA ARG A 143 -54.40 36.14 8.85
C ARG A 143 -53.39 35.38 9.71
N TYR A 144 -53.63 34.10 9.94
CA TYR A 144 -52.63 33.21 10.54
C TYR A 144 -52.24 32.15 9.53
N THR A 145 -50.99 32.18 9.09
CA THR A 145 -50.39 31.12 8.28
C THR A 145 -49.92 30.03 9.22
N ARG A 146 -50.57 28.86 9.20
CA ARG A 146 -50.06 27.67 9.91
C ARG A 146 -49.02 27.00 9.01
N MET A 147 -47.77 26.92 9.47
CA MET A 147 -46.72 26.16 8.78
C MET A 147 -46.77 24.71 9.27
N ASP A 148 -47.06 23.78 8.38
CA ASP A 148 -46.86 22.36 8.63
C ASP A 148 -45.43 22.03 8.20
N ILE A 149 -44.55 21.73 9.16
CA ILE A 149 -43.18 21.30 8.90
C ILE A 149 -43.19 19.77 8.85
N LYS A 150 -42.87 19.20 7.68
CA LYS A 150 -42.67 17.75 7.54
C LYS A 150 -41.18 17.49 7.40
N THR A 151 -40.59 16.91 8.45
CA THR A 151 -39.23 16.38 8.42
C THR A 151 -39.32 14.92 7.99
N THR A 152 -38.72 14.58 6.85
CA THR A 152 -38.60 13.18 6.41
C THR A 152 -37.12 12.82 6.45
N THR A 153 -36.76 11.90 7.34
CA THR A 153 -35.41 11.34 7.41
C THR A 153 -35.37 10.11 6.52
N THR A 154 -34.52 10.13 5.49
CA THR A 154 -34.27 8.95 4.66
C THR A 154 -32.87 8.47 4.95
N GLN A 155 -32.74 7.22 5.42
CA GLN A 155 -31.45 6.57 5.63
C GLN A 155 -31.17 5.69 4.40
N ARG A 156 -30.03 5.90 3.75
CA ARG A 156 -29.53 5.05 2.68
C ARG A 156 -28.23 4.41 3.14
N THR A 157 -28.13 3.10 2.98
CA THR A 157 -26.90 2.36 3.26
C THR A 157 -26.25 1.99 1.93
N HIS A 158 -24.99 2.38 1.74
CA HIS A 158 -24.17 1.93 0.62
C HIS A 158 -23.04 1.05 1.16
N SER A 159 -22.88 -0.15 0.59
CA SER A 159 -21.78 -1.05 0.92
C SER A 159 -20.68 -0.92 -0.14
N ARG A 160 -19.45 -0.62 0.27
CA ARG A 160 -18.27 -0.64 -0.60
C ARG A 160 -17.24 -1.63 -0.06
N TYR A 161 -16.66 -2.42 -0.95
CA TYR A 161 -15.54 -3.30 -0.63
C TYR A 161 -14.21 -2.57 -0.84
N ILE A 162 -13.39 -2.50 0.21
CA ILE A 162 -12.03 -1.94 0.14
C ILE A 162 -11.05 -3.11 0.21
N GLN A 163 -10.10 -3.14 -0.73
CA GLN A 163 -9.01 -4.11 -0.71
C GLN A 163 -7.91 -3.59 0.20
N ASN A 164 -7.59 -4.38 1.22
CA ASN A 164 -6.56 -4.04 2.19
C ASN A 164 -5.27 -4.81 1.89
N SER A 165 -4.13 -4.17 2.14
CA SER A 165 -2.83 -4.83 2.15
C SER A 165 -2.16 -4.67 3.52
N ALA A 166 -1.42 -5.69 3.92
CA ALA A 166 -0.66 -5.66 5.17
C ALA A 166 0.83 -5.76 4.87
N THR A 167 1.61 -4.95 5.58
CA THR A 167 3.07 -5.09 5.62
C THR A 167 3.42 -5.96 6.81
N VAL A 168 4.37 -6.87 6.63
CA VAL A 168 4.92 -7.69 7.72
C VAL A 168 6.38 -7.33 7.89
N TYR A 169 6.81 -7.18 9.14
CA TYR A 169 8.20 -6.94 9.46
C TYR A 169 8.65 -7.75 10.68
N LEU A 170 9.96 -7.94 10.75
CA LEU A 170 10.65 -8.59 11.84
C LEU A 170 11.48 -7.54 12.58
N GLU A 171 11.32 -7.45 13.89
CA GLU A 171 12.09 -6.57 14.75
C GLU A 171 13.01 -7.37 15.68
N LEU A 172 14.30 -7.05 15.67
CA LEU A 172 15.27 -7.51 16.66
C LEU A 172 15.48 -6.39 17.68
N HIS A 173 15.10 -6.63 18.94
CA HIS A 173 15.19 -5.64 20.01
C HIS A 173 16.15 -6.11 21.10
N LYS A 174 17.27 -5.41 21.30
CA LYS A 174 18.17 -5.64 22.44
C LYS A 174 17.62 -4.90 23.65
N LYS A 175 17.06 -5.67 24.59
CA LYS A 175 16.60 -5.13 25.87
C LYS A 175 17.78 -4.67 26.72
N SER A 176 17.50 -3.74 27.63
CA SER A 176 18.49 -3.31 28.63
C SER A 176 19.02 -4.44 29.53
N SER A 177 18.31 -5.58 29.62
CA SER A 177 18.78 -6.80 30.29
C SER A 177 19.89 -7.55 29.55
N GLY A 178 20.20 -7.16 28.30
CA GLY A 178 21.19 -7.80 27.45
C GLY A 178 20.63 -8.91 26.54
N ARG A 179 19.39 -9.34 26.74
CA ARG A 179 18.74 -10.32 25.85
C ARG A 179 18.21 -9.62 24.60
N THR A 180 18.37 -10.27 23.44
CA THR A 180 17.67 -9.87 22.21
C THR A 180 16.34 -10.60 22.16
N GLN A 181 15.24 -9.85 22.01
CA GLN A 181 13.93 -10.36 21.67
C GLN A 181 13.73 -10.23 20.15
N ILE A 182 13.04 -11.19 19.55
CA ILE A 182 12.67 -11.13 18.14
C ILE A 182 11.15 -11.13 18.06
N MET A 183 10.62 -10.11 17.41
CA MET A 183 9.20 -9.88 17.22
C MET A 183 8.89 -9.87 15.73
N MET A 184 7.76 -10.44 15.35
CA MET A 184 7.16 -10.30 14.03
C MET A 184 5.84 -9.57 14.20
N GLU A 185 5.61 -8.56 13.38
CA GLU A 185 4.44 -7.72 13.45
C GLU A 185 3.84 -7.52 12.05
N THR A 186 2.52 -7.35 12.01
CA THR A 186 1.79 -7.00 10.80
C THR A 186 0.98 -5.73 11.01
N THR A 187 0.93 -4.87 9.98
CA THR A 187 0.18 -3.61 10.06
C THR A 187 -1.33 -3.83 10.04
N GLU A 188 -1.78 -4.91 9.39
CA GLU A 188 -3.19 -5.29 9.32
C GLU A 188 -3.34 -6.82 9.32
N GLY A 189 -4.48 -7.30 9.80
CA GLY A 189 -4.75 -8.73 9.92
C GLY A 189 -4.25 -9.31 11.24
N ALA A 190 -4.29 -10.64 11.32
CA ALA A 190 -4.02 -11.37 12.55
C ALA A 190 -3.23 -12.64 12.24
N PHE A 191 -2.18 -12.91 12.99
CA PHE A 191 -1.48 -14.18 12.93
C PHE A 191 -2.31 -15.29 13.58
N SER A 192 -2.27 -16.48 13.01
CA SER A 192 -2.93 -17.67 13.57
C SER A 192 -2.14 -18.96 13.32
N PRO A 193 -0.86 -19.04 13.75
CA PRO A 193 -0.01 -20.20 13.52
C PRO A 193 -0.59 -21.49 14.13
N GLU A 194 -1.22 -21.39 15.29
CA GLU A 194 -1.83 -22.52 15.98
C GLU A 194 -3.01 -23.11 15.21
N TYR A 195 -3.86 -22.26 14.60
CA TYR A 195 -5.01 -22.72 13.83
C TYR A 195 -4.58 -23.50 12.58
N ALA A 196 -3.56 -23.03 11.86
CA ALA A 196 -3.15 -23.66 10.60
C ALA A 196 -2.20 -24.85 10.79
N THR A 197 -1.34 -24.82 11.81
CA THR A 197 -0.28 -25.83 11.98
C THR A 197 -0.50 -26.74 13.20
N GLY A 198 -1.51 -26.46 14.02
CA GLY A 198 -1.73 -27.12 15.31
C GLY A 198 -0.65 -26.80 16.36
N ARG A 199 0.21 -25.81 16.08
CA ARG A 199 1.37 -25.44 16.90
C ARG A 199 1.59 -23.93 16.85
N SER A 200 2.01 -23.34 17.97
CA SER A 200 2.50 -21.95 17.99
C SER A 200 3.93 -21.91 17.46
N SER A 201 4.07 -22.06 16.14
CA SER A 201 5.37 -22.05 15.47
C SER A 201 5.28 -21.55 14.03
N ILE A 202 6.37 -20.98 13.55
CA ILE A 202 6.57 -20.57 12.16
C ILE A 202 7.67 -21.41 11.51
N ARG A 203 7.63 -21.56 10.20
CA ARG A 203 8.64 -22.30 9.46
C ARG A 203 9.52 -21.32 8.68
N VAL A 204 10.82 -21.40 8.92
CA VAL A 204 11.79 -20.42 8.42
C VAL A 204 12.85 -21.12 7.60
N ARG A 205 13.16 -20.57 6.42
CA ARG A 205 14.24 -21.02 5.56
C ARG A 205 15.23 -19.88 5.34
N PHE A 206 16.50 -20.13 5.67
CA PHE A 206 17.59 -19.19 5.40
C PHE A 206 18.34 -19.62 4.14
N ASP A 207 18.44 -18.72 3.15
CA ASP A 207 19.00 -19.01 1.82
C ASP A 207 18.44 -20.34 1.25
N ASN A 208 19.33 -21.21 0.77
CA ASN A 208 19.01 -22.55 0.25
C ASN A 208 19.16 -23.68 1.29
N ARG A 209 19.13 -23.36 2.58
CA ARG A 209 19.20 -24.38 3.65
C ARG A 209 17.82 -25.04 3.87
N PRO A 210 17.76 -26.23 4.52
CA PRO A 210 16.50 -26.80 4.93
C PRO A 210 15.70 -25.86 5.82
N ALA A 211 14.38 -25.82 5.62
CA ALA A 211 13.48 -25.05 6.47
C ALA A 211 13.42 -25.64 7.89
N THR A 212 13.42 -24.79 8.90
CA THR A 212 13.39 -25.17 10.32
C THR A 212 12.22 -24.49 11.04
N TRP A 213 11.68 -25.15 12.05
CA TRP A 213 10.57 -24.63 12.84
C TRP A 213 11.08 -23.80 14.01
N PHE A 214 10.51 -22.61 14.19
CA PHE A 214 10.75 -21.74 15.33
C PHE A 214 9.46 -21.58 16.11
N ALA A 215 9.52 -21.88 17.40
CA ALA A 215 8.39 -21.69 18.30
C ALA A 215 8.11 -20.19 18.49
N THR A 216 6.83 -19.85 18.51
CA THR A 216 6.32 -18.51 18.71
C THR A 216 5.38 -18.45 19.91
N THR A 217 5.26 -17.26 20.48
CA THR A 217 4.24 -16.92 21.49
C THR A 217 3.53 -15.65 21.05
N GLY A 218 2.26 -15.51 21.39
CA GLY A 218 1.52 -14.27 21.17
C GLY A 218 1.98 -13.14 22.09
N SER A 219 1.42 -11.95 21.87
CA SER A 219 1.59 -10.83 22.79
C SER A 219 0.96 -11.10 24.15
N VAL A 220 1.53 -10.48 25.20
CA VAL A 220 0.97 -10.52 26.56
C VAL A 220 -0.41 -9.85 26.58
N ASP A 221 -0.60 -8.82 25.75
CA ASP A 221 -1.87 -8.11 25.61
C ASP A 221 -2.85 -8.81 24.65
N HIS A 222 -2.54 -10.05 24.24
CA HIS A 222 -3.30 -10.84 23.27
C HIS A 222 -3.50 -10.16 21.91
N ASP A 223 -2.64 -9.20 21.55
CA ASP A 223 -2.62 -8.63 20.21
C ASP A 223 -2.26 -9.71 19.18
N PRO A 224 -3.19 -10.07 18.27
CA PRO A 224 -2.95 -11.12 17.28
C PRO A 224 -2.05 -10.64 16.15
N SER A 225 -1.74 -9.35 16.07
CA SER A 225 -0.87 -8.76 15.05
C SER A 225 0.61 -8.94 15.38
N VAL A 226 0.92 -9.52 16.55
CA VAL A 226 2.29 -9.64 17.07
C VAL A 226 2.62 -11.09 17.48
N LEU A 227 3.76 -11.58 17.01
CA LEU A 227 4.35 -12.87 17.40
C LEU A 227 5.78 -12.68 17.91
N PHE A 228 6.10 -13.33 19.03
CA PHE A 228 7.44 -13.37 19.59
C PHE A 228 8.10 -14.72 19.34
N LEU A 229 9.33 -14.73 18.82
CA LEU A 229 10.08 -15.97 18.62
C LEU A 229 10.82 -16.36 19.91
N GLN A 230 10.78 -17.65 20.26
CA GLN A 230 11.35 -18.17 21.52
C GLN A 230 12.81 -18.66 21.43
N GLN A 231 13.35 -18.82 20.22
CA GLN A 231 14.66 -19.44 19.98
C GLN A 231 15.64 -18.42 19.38
N GLU A 232 15.73 -17.26 20.03
CA GLU A 232 16.32 -16.04 19.47
C GLU A 232 17.80 -16.25 19.13
N ALA A 233 18.57 -16.89 20.01
CA ALA A 233 19.99 -17.11 19.78
C ALA A 233 20.27 -17.96 18.53
N SER A 234 19.46 -18.99 18.26
CA SER A 234 19.59 -19.84 17.07
C SER A 234 19.20 -19.08 15.81
N PHE A 235 18.11 -18.31 15.88
CA PHE A 235 17.63 -17.48 14.80
C PHE A 235 18.66 -16.40 14.41
N ILE A 236 19.19 -15.66 15.40
CA ILE A 236 20.20 -14.60 15.19
C ILE A 236 21.47 -15.16 14.54
N ARG A 237 21.93 -16.34 14.97
CA ARG A 237 23.11 -16.98 14.34
C ARG A 237 22.89 -17.28 12.86
N GLN A 238 21.66 -17.62 12.48
CA GLN A 238 21.32 -17.94 11.09
C GLN A 238 21.12 -16.68 10.26
N ILE A 239 20.33 -15.71 10.73
CA ILE A 239 20.03 -14.47 10.00
C ILE A 239 21.29 -13.65 9.72
N LYS A 240 22.26 -13.59 10.65
CA LYS A 240 23.53 -12.88 10.46
C LYS A 240 24.41 -13.43 9.33
N ARG A 241 24.19 -14.69 8.94
CA ARG A 241 24.96 -15.38 7.89
C ARG A 241 24.20 -15.46 6.58
N ALA A 242 22.90 -15.17 6.60
CA ALA A 242 22.03 -15.31 5.47
C ALA A 242 22.07 -14.07 4.58
N LYS A 243 21.68 -14.26 3.32
CA LYS A 243 21.38 -13.16 2.40
C LYS A 243 19.88 -12.99 2.26
N SER A 244 19.14 -14.09 2.20
CA SER A 244 17.69 -14.08 2.17
C SER A 244 17.09 -15.02 3.21
N MET A 245 15.85 -14.74 3.57
CA MET A 245 15.07 -15.55 4.50
C MET A 245 13.63 -15.64 3.99
N LEU A 246 13.07 -16.84 3.99
CA LEU A 246 11.64 -17.06 3.80
C LEU A 246 11.01 -17.45 5.13
N ILE A 247 9.86 -16.85 5.43
CA ILE A 247 9.04 -17.23 6.60
C ILE A 247 7.67 -17.67 6.11
N GLU A 248 7.34 -18.92 6.39
CA GLU A 248 5.99 -19.47 6.26
C GLU A 248 5.25 -19.28 7.59
N VAL A 249 4.20 -18.46 7.56
CA VAL A 249 3.39 -18.07 8.72
C VAL A 249 1.91 -18.09 8.33
N ALA A 250 1.06 -18.46 9.28
CA ALA A 250 -0.36 -18.47 9.07
C ALA A 250 -1.02 -17.15 9.45
N PHE A 251 -1.87 -16.66 8.56
CA PHE A 251 -2.76 -15.52 8.80
C PHE A 251 -4.19 -16.00 8.94
N LEU A 252 -4.92 -15.39 9.87
CA LEU A 252 -6.36 -15.57 10.00
C LEU A 252 -7.03 -15.20 8.67
N ASN A 253 -7.93 -16.04 8.17
CA ASN A 253 -8.65 -15.89 6.89
C ASN A 253 -7.82 -15.95 5.60
N ASN A 254 -6.48 -15.99 5.69
CA ASN A 254 -5.59 -16.07 4.52
C ASN A 254 -4.81 -17.39 4.43
N GLY A 255 -4.81 -18.19 5.50
CA GLY A 255 -4.09 -19.46 5.55
C GLY A 255 -2.57 -19.27 5.66
N LEU A 256 -1.80 -20.22 5.14
CA LEU A 256 -0.33 -20.17 5.17
C LEU A 256 0.20 -19.27 4.06
N LEU A 257 1.00 -18.26 4.44
CA LEU A 257 1.69 -17.36 3.53
C LEU A 257 3.19 -17.55 3.68
N VAL A 258 3.91 -17.47 2.56
CA VAL A 258 5.37 -17.47 2.53
C VAL A 258 5.82 -16.06 2.20
N LEU A 259 6.56 -15.44 3.13
CA LEU A 259 7.05 -14.07 3.03
C LEU A 259 8.56 -14.08 2.81
N GLU A 260 9.05 -13.31 1.84
CA GLU A 260 10.48 -13.15 1.59
C GLU A 260 11.05 -11.92 2.30
N PHE A 261 12.25 -12.06 2.87
CA PHE A 261 12.99 -11.00 3.53
C PHE A 261 14.42 -10.94 2.98
N ASP A 262 14.88 -9.74 2.62
CA ASP A 262 16.30 -9.47 2.35
C ASP A 262 17.02 -9.12 3.66
N VAL A 263 17.87 -10.04 4.11
CA VAL A 263 18.66 -9.92 5.34
C VAL A 263 20.15 -9.74 5.04
N HIS A 264 20.49 -9.48 3.78
CA HIS A 264 21.86 -9.33 3.35
C HIS A 264 22.54 -8.17 4.08
N LYS A 265 23.75 -8.44 4.59
CA LYS A 265 24.58 -7.50 5.36
C LYS A 265 23.93 -6.99 6.66
N LEU A 266 22.87 -7.63 7.16
CA LEU A 266 22.27 -7.31 8.45
C LEU A 266 23.30 -7.58 9.57
N LYS A 267 23.76 -6.50 10.23
CA LYS A 267 24.77 -6.55 11.28
C LYS A 267 24.11 -6.41 12.65
N TRP A 268 24.02 -7.52 13.38
CA TRP A 268 23.55 -7.55 14.77
C TRP A 268 24.65 -8.04 15.72
N ASN A 269 25.29 -7.13 16.46
CA ASN A 269 26.48 -7.43 17.30
C ASN A 269 26.23 -7.15 18.78
N TYR A 270 25.02 -7.44 19.25
CA TYR A 270 24.55 -7.11 20.58
C TYR A 270 24.21 -8.33 21.42
#